data_AF-A0A9F5ITT4-F1
#
_entry.id   AF-A0A9F5ITT4-F1
#
_cell.length_a   1.000
_cell.length_b   1.000
_cell.length_c   1.000
_cell.angle_alpha   90.00
_cell.angle_beta   90.00
_cell.angle_gamma   90.00
#
_symmetry.space_group_name_H-M   'P 1'
#
loop_
_entity.id
_entity.type
_entity.pdbx_description
1 polymer ?
#
loop_
_entity_poly.entity_id
_entity_poly.type
_entity_poly.pdbx_seq_one_letter_code
_entity_poly.pdbx_strand_id
1 'polypeptide(L)'
;MHSCLAFIMANHGKVKPNDIVFDPFVGTGGLLIASAHFGAYVCGTDIDYNIVHGLGKASRKNQKWRGPDENIRANLRQYGLEKYYLDIFVSDASKPIWRKGVQFDAIITDPPYGIREATRKIGSQKETAKMTEKSSENHNLVSSNYQLSDIIFDLLKLAAEYLVVRGRLVYWLPVYKPEYTEEIIPQHPCLKLVSNCEQALSNHTSRYLITMEKVKEFEKIILPL
;
A
#
# COMPACT_ATOMS: atom_id res chain seq x y z
N MET A 1 9.08 -6.04 -6.12
CA MET A 1 8.87 -5.43 -7.45
C MET A 1 10.22 -5.16 -8.14
N HIS A 2 10.28 -5.21 -9.47
CA HIS A 2 11.48 -4.85 -10.23
C HIS A 2 11.79 -3.36 -10.10
N SER A 3 13.07 -2.98 -9.94
CA SER A 3 13.49 -1.60 -9.68
C SER A 3 12.99 -0.61 -10.74
N CYS A 4 13.14 -0.91 -12.03
CA CYS A 4 12.67 -0.03 -13.11
C CYS A 4 11.16 0.27 -13.04
N LEU A 5 10.33 -0.68 -12.60
CA LEU A 5 8.90 -0.45 -12.48
C LEU A 5 8.58 0.53 -11.35
N ALA A 6 9.32 0.49 -10.24
CA ALA A 6 9.14 1.45 -9.16
C ALA A 6 9.40 2.89 -9.62
N PHE A 7 10.41 3.12 -10.47
CA PHE A 7 10.66 4.43 -11.07
C PHE A 7 9.55 4.87 -12.03
N ILE A 8 9.01 3.94 -12.83
CA ILE A 8 7.85 4.24 -13.69
C ILE A 8 6.65 4.65 -12.83
N MET A 9 6.39 3.94 -11.72
CA MET A 9 5.29 4.28 -10.81
C MET A 9 5.48 5.67 -10.17
N ALA A 10 6.69 6.00 -9.73
CA ALA A 10 7.01 7.35 -9.23
C ALA A 10 6.79 8.44 -10.29
N ASN A 11 7.15 8.18 -11.55
CA ASN A 11 6.86 9.10 -12.65
C ASN A 11 5.35 9.26 -12.90
N HIS A 12 4.59 8.17 -12.87
CA HIS A 12 3.13 8.23 -12.98
C HIS A 12 2.51 9.05 -11.85
N GLY A 13 3.07 8.94 -10.64
CA GLY A 13 2.72 9.73 -9.46
C GLY A 13 3.10 11.21 -9.57
N LYS A 14 3.89 11.59 -10.60
CA LYS A 14 4.47 12.94 -10.77
C LYS A 14 5.26 13.39 -9.54
N VAL A 15 5.97 12.47 -8.91
CA VAL A 15 6.77 12.73 -7.71
C VAL A 15 7.84 13.79 -7.99
N LYS A 16 7.94 14.77 -7.09
CA LYS A 16 8.88 15.89 -7.14
C LYS A 16 9.63 16.05 -5.82
N PRO A 17 10.71 16.84 -5.80
CA PRO A 17 11.39 17.18 -4.56
C PRO A 17 10.45 17.80 -3.54
N ASN A 18 10.55 17.35 -2.29
CA ASN A 18 9.76 17.74 -1.12
C ASN A 18 8.31 17.24 -1.07
N ASP A 19 7.86 16.45 -2.06
CA ASP A 19 6.58 15.75 -1.95
C ASP A 19 6.59 14.78 -0.77
N ILE A 20 5.44 14.56 -0.15
CA ILE A 20 5.22 13.46 0.80
C ILE A 20 4.53 12.30 0.07
N VAL A 21 5.27 11.21 -0.14
CA VAL A 21 4.78 10.00 -0.79
C VAL A 21 4.44 8.94 0.23
N PHE A 22 3.26 8.35 0.08
CA PHE A 22 2.75 7.31 0.96
C PHE A 22 2.53 5.97 0.25
N ASP A 23 3.01 4.89 0.84
CA ASP A 23 2.72 3.51 0.41
C ASP A 23 1.93 2.75 1.50
N PRO A 24 0.62 2.54 1.33
CA PRO A 24 -0.19 1.79 2.30
C PRO A 24 0.12 0.29 2.41
N PHE A 25 0.91 -0.27 1.48
CA PHE A 25 1.30 -1.68 1.43
C PHE A 25 2.80 -1.80 1.18
N VAL A 26 3.61 -1.18 2.06
CA VAL A 26 5.01 -0.88 1.78
C VAL A 26 5.90 -2.11 1.55
N GLY A 27 5.59 -3.24 2.18
CA GLY A 27 6.40 -4.45 2.11
C GLY A 27 7.87 -4.17 2.44
N THR A 28 8.76 -4.46 1.50
CA THR A 28 10.22 -4.22 1.68
C THR A 28 10.67 -2.79 1.37
N GLY A 29 9.77 -1.88 0.99
CA GLY A 29 10.07 -0.46 0.76
C GLY A 29 10.68 -0.12 -0.60
N GLY A 30 10.66 -1.04 -1.56
CA GLY A 30 11.25 -0.81 -2.89
C GLY A 30 10.62 0.37 -3.66
N LEU A 31 9.32 0.61 -3.47
CA LEU A 31 8.61 1.75 -4.05
C LEU A 31 9.05 3.10 -3.48
N LEU A 32 9.30 3.12 -2.17
CA LEU A 32 9.74 4.33 -1.48
C LEU A 32 11.15 4.74 -1.90
N ILE A 33 12.03 3.80 -2.21
CA ILE A 33 13.38 4.11 -2.74
C ILE A 33 13.29 4.91 -4.04
N ALA A 34 12.42 4.49 -4.97
CA ALA A 34 12.25 5.20 -6.24
C ALA A 34 11.68 6.62 -6.04
N SER A 35 10.75 6.78 -5.11
CA SER A 35 10.16 8.09 -4.78
C SER A 35 11.19 9.01 -4.10
N ALA A 36 11.94 8.49 -3.13
CA ALA A 36 13.00 9.20 -2.43
C ALA A 36 14.15 9.61 -3.37
N HIS A 37 14.44 8.82 -4.41
CA HIS A 37 15.40 9.20 -5.44
C HIS A 37 15.02 10.51 -6.16
N PHE A 38 13.72 10.78 -6.32
CA PHE A 38 13.22 12.06 -6.86
C PHE A 38 13.19 13.19 -5.82
N GLY A 39 13.68 12.96 -4.61
CA GLY A 39 13.76 13.94 -3.54
C GLY A 39 12.51 14.08 -2.69
N ALA A 40 11.58 13.13 -2.78
CA ALA A 40 10.37 13.11 -1.97
C ALA A 40 10.62 12.47 -0.60
N TYR A 41 9.95 13.00 0.43
CA TYR A 41 9.85 12.37 1.73
C TYR A 41 8.91 11.17 1.67
N VAL A 42 9.28 10.06 2.31
CA VAL A 42 8.58 8.79 2.16
C VAL A 42 8.12 8.21 3.48
N CYS A 43 6.87 7.75 3.49
CA CYS A 43 6.29 7.00 4.60
C CYS A 43 5.40 5.87 4.08
N GLY A 44 5.02 4.95 4.96
CA GLY A 44 4.22 3.80 4.56
C GLY A 44 3.63 3.04 5.73
N THR A 45 2.76 2.09 5.41
CA THR A 45 2.21 1.15 6.37
C THR A 45 2.35 -0.28 5.88
N ASP A 46 2.49 -1.22 6.81
CA ASP A 46 2.30 -2.64 6.54
C ASP A 46 1.57 -3.29 7.72
N ILE A 47 0.76 -4.31 7.44
CA ILE A 47 0.08 -5.06 8.49
C ILE A 47 1.03 -6.05 9.18
N ASP A 48 2.12 -6.46 8.51
CA ASP A 48 3.07 -7.40 9.06
C ASP A 48 4.13 -6.70 9.93
N TYR A 49 3.96 -6.86 11.24
CA TYR A 49 4.90 -6.39 12.27
C TYR A 49 6.36 -6.80 11.97
N ASN A 50 6.58 -8.01 11.45
CA ASN A 50 7.93 -8.50 11.18
C ASN A 50 8.55 -7.77 9.99
N ILE A 51 7.77 -7.41 8.98
CA ILE A 51 8.26 -6.66 7.83
C ILE A 51 8.70 -5.26 8.25
N VAL A 52 7.86 -4.55 9.00
CA VAL A 52 8.14 -3.19 9.48
C VAL A 52 9.39 -3.15 10.36
N HIS A 53 9.52 -4.11 11.29
CA HIS A 53 10.66 -4.17 12.20
C HIS A 53 11.86 -4.98 11.67
N GLY A 54 11.80 -5.45 10.43
CA GLY A 54 12.89 -6.23 9.82
C GLY A 54 13.19 -7.54 10.56
N LEU A 55 12.18 -8.16 11.17
CA LEU A 55 12.30 -9.41 11.93
C LEU A 55 12.04 -10.63 11.03
N GLY A 56 12.57 -11.79 11.43
CA GLY A 56 12.31 -13.08 10.77
C GLY A 56 13.34 -13.51 9.73
N LYS A 57 12.97 -14.47 8.88
CA LYS A 57 13.90 -15.13 7.94
C LYS A 57 14.33 -14.18 6.81
N ALA A 58 15.64 -14.14 6.55
CA ALA A 58 16.17 -13.41 5.41
C ALA A 58 15.69 -14.06 4.10
N SER A 59 15.42 -13.23 3.07
CA SER A 59 15.11 -13.73 1.73
C SER A 59 16.33 -14.35 1.03
N ARG A 60 17.53 -14.11 1.56
CA ARG A 60 18.81 -14.61 1.03
C ARG A 60 18.98 -16.10 1.33
N LYS A 61 19.38 -16.84 0.30
CA LYS A 61 19.75 -18.26 0.42
C LYS A 61 20.83 -18.39 1.51
N ASN A 62 20.60 -19.25 2.51
CA ASN A 62 21.47 -19.55 3.67
C ASN A 62 21.50 -18.55 4.84
N GLN A 63 20.65 -17.53 4.90
CA GLN A 63 20.47 -16.73 6.12
C GLN A 63 19.11 -17.02 6.78
N LYS A 64 19.14 -17.51 8.03
CA LYS A 64 17.93 -17.81 8.80
C LYS A 64 17.31 -16.58 9.46
N TRP A 65 18.04 -15.48 9.62
CA TRP A 65 17.59 -14.30 10.35
C TRP A 65 18.10 -13.04 9.67
N ARG A 66 17.23 -12.04 9.61
CA ARG A 66 17.56 -10.69 9.16
C ARG A 66 18.55 -10.04 10.13
N GLY A 67 19.58 -9.37 9.61
CA GLY A 67 20.51 -8.59 10.41
C GLY A 67 19.86 -7.32 10.97
N PRO A 68 20.46 -6.66 11.98
CA PRO A 68 19.94 -5.42 12.57
C PRO A 68 19.75 -4.29 11.55
N ASP A 69 20.50 -4.33 10.44
CA ASP A 69 20.42 -3.39 9.32
C ASP A 69 19.57 -3.90 8.13
N GLU A 70 18.68 -4.88 8.32
CA GLU A 70 17.79 -5.39 7.26
C GLU A 70 16.34 -4.87 7.39
N ASN A 71 16.21 -3.55 7.40
CA ASN A 71 14.94 -2.81 7.48
C ASN A 71 14.81 -1.74 6.38
N ILE A 72 13.62 -1.15 6.24
CA ILE A 72 13.33 -0.18 5.17
C ILE A 72 14.21 1.07 5.26
N ARG A 73 14.52 1.55 6.47
CA ARG A 73 15.43 2.69 6.67
C ARG A 73 16.84 2.36 6.17
N ALA A 74 17.34 1.17 6.49
CA ALA A 74 18.65 0.72 6.01
C ALA A 74 18.68 0.54 4.48
N ASN A 75 17.59 0.10 3.86
CA ASN A 75 17.48 0.05 2.41
C ASN A 75 17.65 1.46 1.80
N LEU A 76 17.00 2.49 2.36
CA LEU A 76 17.18 3.88 1.90
C LEU A 76 18.61 4.39 2.16
N ARG A 77 19.20 4.06 3.31
CA ARG A 77 20.60 4.40 3.65
C ARG A 77 21.58 3.83 2.63
N GLN A 78 21.38 2.59 2.18
CA GLN A 78 22.23 1.95 1.17
C GLN A 78 22.34 2.78 -0.12
N TYR A 79 21.28 3.52 -0.48
CA TYR A 79 21.27 4.40 -1.66
C TYR A 79 21.55 5.88 -1.33
N GLY A 80 21.93 6.22 -0.09
CA GLY A 80 22.16 7.60 0.34
C GLY A 80 20.88 8.45 0.47
N LEU A 81 19.72 7.79 0.63
CA LEU A 81 18.39 8.42 0.62
C LEU A 81 17.73 8.48 2.01
N GLU A 82 18.44 8.08 3.06
CA GLU A 82 17.90 8.03 4.44
C GLU A 82 17.32 9.37 4.91
N LYS A 83 17.86 10.50 4.46
CA LYS A 83 17.37 11.85 4.81
C LYS A 83 15.90 12.11 4.40
N TYR A 84 15.35 11.30 3.49
CA TYR A 84 13.97 11.39 3.03
C TYR A 84 13.03 10.42 3.77
N TYR A 85 13.56 9.53 4.62
CA TYR A 85 12.76 8.60 5.39
C TYR A 85 12.01 9.35 6.50
N LEU A 86 10.67 9.28 6.48
CA LEU A 86 9.84 9.76 7.59
C LEU A 86 9.64 8.64 8.61
N ASP A 87 8.71 7.73 8.34
CA ASP A 87 8.58 6.48 9.09
C ASP A 87 7.69 5.44 8.40
N ILE A 88 7.76 4.21 8.90
CA ILE A 88 6.88 3.10 8.52
C ILE A 88 6.12 2.62 9.75
N PHE A 89 4.80 2.51 9.63
CA PHE A 89 3.93 2.13 10.74
C PHE A 89 3.34 0.75 10.55
N VAL A 90 3.16 0.02 11.64
CA VAL A 90 2.36 -1.22 11.64
C VAL A 90 0.88 -0.81 11.62
N SER A 91 0.20 -1.03 10.51
CA SER A 91 -1.19 -0.62 10.33
C SER A 91 -1.89 -1.42 9.22
N ASP A 92 -3.21 -1.54 9.34
CA ASP A 92 -4.07 -2.10 8.31
C ASP A 92 -4.55 -0.96 7.39
N ALA A 93 -4.20 -1.02 6.10
CA ALA A 93 -4.57 -0.01 5.12
C ALA A 93 -6.10 0.21 5.00
N SER A 94 -6.91 -0.80 5.36
CA SER A 94 -8.38 -0.66 5.40
C SER A 94 -8.89 0.20 6.55
N LYS A 95 -8.03 0.52 7.53
CA LYS A 95 -8.32 1.35 8.69
C LYS A 95 -7.23 2.42 8.84
N PRO A 96 -7.23 3.46 7.98
CA PRO A 96 -6.20 4.50 8.00
C PRO A 96 -6.08 5.13 9.39
N ILE A 97 -4.86 5.24 9.90
CA ILE A 97 -4.52 5.79 11.23
C ILE A 97 -4.27 7.30 11.23
N TRP A 98 -4.43 7.93 10.07
CA TRP A 98 -4.09 9.33 9.86
C TRP A 98 -5.11 10.24 10.52
N ARG A 99 -4.62 11.30 11.17
CA ARG A 99 -5.50 12.33 11.74
C ARG A 99 -6.12 13.16 10.62
N LYS A 100 -7.28 13.75 10.91
CA LYS A 100 -7.93 14.71 9.99
C LYS A 100 -6.94 15.84 9.64
N GLY A 101 -6.82 16.13 8.35
CA GLY A 101 -5.96 17.20 7.81
C GLY A 101 -4.58 16.72 7.35
N VAL A 102 -4.17 15.48 7.62
CA VAL A 102 -3.00 14.90 6.96
C VAL A 102 -3.29 14.75 5.47
N GLN A 103 -2.35 15.14 4.63
CA GLN A 103 -2.42 14.95 3.18
C GLN A 103 -1.08 14.46 2.63
N PHE A 104 -1.16 13.67 1.56
CA PHE A 104 -0.03 13.15 0.79
C PHE A 104 -0.07 13.70 -0.63
N ASP A 105 1.09 14.00 -1.20
CA ASP A 105 1.21 14.51 -2.57
C ASP A 105 1.00 13.41 -3.61
N ALA A 106 1.47 12.19 -3.28
CA ALA A 106 1.21 10.98 -4.06
C ALA A 106 1.03 9.76 -3.16
N ILE A 107 0.18 8.84 -3.62
CA ILE A 107 0.05 7.50 -3.04
C ILE A 107 0.48 6.50 -4.10
N ILE A 108 1.51 5.71 -3.81
CA ILE A 108 2.09 4.76 -4.77
C ILE A 108 2.23 3.42 -4.08
N THR A 109 1.63 2.37 -4.63
CA THR A 109 1.55 1.09 -3.92
C THR A 109 1.37 -0.12 -4.83
N ASP A 110 1.71 -1.29 -4.31
CA ASP A 110 1.53 -2.60 -4.97
C ASP A 110 0.73 -3.52 -4.02
N PRO A 111 -0.61 -3.44 -4.03
CA PRO A 111 -1.43 -4.13 -3.02
C PRO A 111 -1.34 -5.66 -3.14
N PRO A 112 -1.55 -6.41 -2.05
CA PRO A 112 -1.47 -7.87 -2.09
C PRO A 112 -2.59 -8.47 -2.94
N TYR A 113 -2.22 -9.31 -3.91
CA TYR A 113 -3.16 -9.91 -4.87
C TYR A 113 -3.80 -11.23 -4.41
N GLY A 114 -3.49 -11.72 -3.20
CA GLY A 114 -3.98 -13.00 -2.70
C GLY A 114 -3.38 -14.27 -3.35
N ILE A 115 -2.44 -14.13 -4.30
CA ILE A 115 -1.80 -15.26 -5.01
C ILE A 115 -0.52 -15.74 -4.30
N ARG A 116 0.20 -14.83 -3.62
CA ARG A 116 1.50 -15.10 -2.96
C ARG A 116 1.54 -14.73 -1.48
N GLU A 117 0.65 -13.86 -1.02
CA GLU A 117 0.57 -13.37 0.35
C GLU A 117 -0.89 -13.44 0.79
N ALA A 118 -1.15 -14.01 1.97
CA ALA A 118 -2.50 -14.10 2.52
C ALA A 118 -3.02 -12.69 2.80
N THR A 119 -4.13 -12.31 2.16
CA THR A 119 -4.80 -11.03 2.43
C THR A 119 -5.34 -11.07 3.85
N ARG A 120 -4.80 -10.21 4.73
CA ARG A 120 -5.18 -10.11 6.13
C ARG A 120 -5.88 -8.77 6.37
N LYS A 121 -6.99 -8.81 7.11
CA LYS A 121 -7.71 -7.65 7.64
C LYS A 121 -7.92 -7.84 9.13
N ILE A 122 -7.82 -6.77 9.91
CA ILE A 122 -8.16 -6.82 11.34
C ILE A 122 -9.68 -6.92 11.48
N GLY A 123 -10.19 -8.10 11.86
CA GLY A 123 -11.60 -8.27 12.24
C GLY A 123 -11.97 -7.42 13.46
N SER A 124 -13.16 -6.81 13.48
CA SER A 124 -13.72 -6.20 14.70
C SER A 124 -14.21 -7.31 15.62
N GLN A 125 -13.83 -7.29 16.90
CA GLN A 125 -14.47 -8.13 17.91
C GLN A 125 -15.97 -7.78 17.96
N LYS A 126 -16.82 -8.75 17.60
CA LYS A 126 -18.18 -8.82 18.14
C LYS A 126 -18.15 -9.81 19.30
N GLU A 127 -18.42 -9.32 20.50
CA GLU A 127 -18.86 -10.11 21.67
C GLU A 127 -19.99 -11.05 21.20
N THR A 128 -20.04 -12.35 21.45
CA THR A 128 -19.98 -13.06 22.73
C THR A 128 -19.83 -14.57 22.44
N ALA A 129 -18.85 -15.26 23.05
CA ALA A 129 -18.94 -16.68 23.39
C ALA A 129 -17.76 -17.12 24.30
N LYS A 130 -18.02 -17.08 25.61
CA LYS A 130 -17.47 -17.88 26.73
C LYS A 130 -15.94 -18.14 26.85
N MET A 131 -15.45 -17.70 28.01
CA MET A 131 -14.15 -17.96 28.64
C MET A 131 -13.63 -19.40 28.53
N THR A 132 -12.34 -19.53 28.22
CA THR A 132 -11.42 -20.33 29.06
C THR A 132 -10.04 -19.70 29.03
N GLU A 133 -9.58 -19.23 30.19
CA GLU A 133 -8.24 -18.69 30.41
C GLU A 133 -7.20 -19.83 30.39
N LYS A 134 -6.11 -19.65 29.63
CA LYS A 134 -4.73 -19.85 30.08
C LYS A 134 -3.72 -19.41 28.99
N SER A 135 -3.27 -18.16 29.14
CA SER A 135 -1.91 -17.66 28.90
C SER A 135 -1.05 -18.28 27.78
N SER A 136 -0.98 -17.59 26.64
CA SER A 136 0.27 -17.23 25.93
C SER A 136 -0.10 -16.12 24.94
N GLU A 137 0.48 -14.94 25.12
CA GLU A 137 0.18 -13.72 24.37
C GLU A 137 0.55 -13.85 22.89
N ASN A 138 -0.32 -14.48 22.11
CA ASN A 138 -0.36 -14.32 20.66
C ASN A 138 -1.65 -13.56 20.35
N HIS A 139 -1.53 -12.28 20.01
CA HIS A 139 -2.61 -11.52 19.38
C HIS A 139 -2.94 -12.17 18.03
N ASN A 140 -3.71 -13.26 18.07
CA ASN A 140 -4.22 -13.95 16.91
C ASN A 140 -5.31 -13.06 16.29
N LEU A 141 -4.88 -12.19 15.38
CA LEU A 141 -5.74 -11.41 14.51
C LEU A 141 -6.57 -12.38 13.66
N VAL A 142 -7.87 -12.46 13.96
CA VAL A 142 -8.81 -13.31 13.23
C VAL A 142 -8.97 -12.76 11.81
N SER A 143 -8.46 -13.51 10.84
CA SER A 143 -8.45 -13.17 9.41
C SER A 143 -9.78 -13.57 8.77
N SER A 144 -10.59 -12.60 8.35
CA SER A 144 -11.74 -12.81 7.44
C SER A 144 -11.31 -12.60 5.99
N ASN A 145 -11.81 -13.43 5.07
CA ASN A 145 -11.51 -13.38 3.63
C ASN A 145 -11.64 -11.95 3.05
N TYR A 146 -10.51 -11.29 2.82
CA TYR A 146 -10.43 -9.96 2.23
C TYR A 146 -10.18 -10.12 0.73
N GLN A 147 -11.20 -9.85 -0.09
CA GLN A 147 -11.13 -10.01 -1.54
C GLN A 147 -10.41 -8.82 -2.18
N LEU A 148 -9.79 -9.03 -3.34
CA LEU A 148 -9.07 -7.97 -4.07
C LEU A 148 -9.94 -6.73 -4.29
N SER A 149 -11.22 -6.90 -4.59
CA SER A 149 -12.18 -5.81 -4.75
C SER A 149 -12.25 -4.91 -3.52
N ASP A 150 -12.26 -5.48 -2.32
CA ASP A 150 -12.35 -4.74 -1.06
C ASP A 150 -11.06 -3.94 -0.80
N ILE A 151 -9.90 -4.54 -1.10
CA ILE A 151 -8.59 -3.87 -1.00
C ILE A 151 -8.55 -2.64 -1.88
N ILE A 152 -8.97 -2.78 -3.14
CA ILE A 152 -8.95 -1.67 -4.08
C ILE A 152 -9.97 -0.61 -3.69
N PHE A 153 -11.16 -1.00 -3.20
CA PHE A 153 -12.15 -0.05 -2.73
C PHE A 153 -11.65 0.77 -1.52
N ASP A 154 -11.06 0.09 -0.53
CA ASP A 154 -10.47 0.74 0.64
C ASP A 154 -9.29 1.66 0.25
N LEU A 155 -8.48 1.25 -0.73
CA LEU A 155 -7.39 2.07 -1.29
C LEU A 155 -7.91 3.32 -1.98
N LEU A 156 -8.97 3.22 -2.78
CA LEU A 156 -9.60 4.38 -3.45
C LEU A 156 -10.19 5.34 -2.43
N LYS A 157 -10.81 4.83 -1.36
CA LYS A 157 -11.32 5.65 -0.26
C LYS A 157 -10.20 6.35 0.51
N LEU A 158 -9.10 5.64 0.81
CA LEU A 158 -7.91 6.22 1.42
C LEU A 158 -7.35 7.35 0.56
N ALA A 159 -7.21 7.13 -0.75
CA ALA A 159 -6.75 8.16 -1.67
C ALA A 159 -7.72 9.35 -1.77
N ALA A 160 -9.03 9.10 -1.76
CA ALA A 160 -9.98 10.20 -1.72
C ALA A 160 -9.80 11.07 -0.47
N GLU A 161 -9.67 10.46 0.70
CA GLU A 161 -9.57 11.16 1.99
C GLU A 161 -8.22 11.87 2.19
N TYR A 162 -7.09 11.23 1.84
CA TYR A 162 -5.75 11.68 2.24
C TYR A 162 -4.85 12.16 1.09
N LEU A 163 -5.24 12.02 -0.17
CA LEU A 163 -4.46 12.58 -1.28
C LEU A 163 -4.78 14.08 -1.43
N VAL A 164 -3.80 14.91 -1.77
CA VAL A 164 -4.05 16.30 -2.18
C VAL A 164 -4.85 16.34 -3.49
N VAL A 165 -5.65 17.39 -3.70
CA VAL A 165 -6.28 17.63 -5.01
C VAL A 165 -5.20 17.82 -6.07
N ARG A 166 -5.36 17.18 -7.24
CA ARG A 166 -4.37 17.01 -8.32
C ARG A 166 -3.21 16.05 -8.00
N GLY A 167 -3.12 15.55 -6.77
CA GLY A 167 -2.25 14.43 -6.41
C GLY A 167 -2.71 13.15 -7.09
N ARG A 168 -1.82 12.14 -7.10
CA ARG A 168 -2.07 10.89 -7.83
C ARG A 168 -1.98 9.64 -6.95
N LEU A 169 -2.95 8.75 -7.17
CA LEU A 169 -2.92 7.37 -6.73
C LEU A 169 -2.38 6.51 -7.88
N VAL A 170 -1.34 5.73 -7.61
CA VAL A 170 -0.71 4.81 -8.55
C VAL A 170 -0.67 3.41 -7.95
N TYR A 171 -1.30 2.45 -8.61
CA TYR A 171 -1.33 1.07 -8.10
C TYR A 171 -1.38 0.04 -9.22
N TRP A 172 -0.98 -1.19 -8.91
CA TRP A 172 -1.14 -2.32 -9.81
C TRP A 172 -2.46 -3.05 -9.55
N LEU A 173 -3.17 -3.38 -10.63
CA LEU A 173 -4.37 -4.20 -10.61
C LEU A 173 -4.11 -5.51 -11.37
N PRO A 174 -4.12 -6.69 -10.72
CA PRO A 174 -3.98 -7.98 -11.39
C PRO A 174 -5.29 -8.35 -12.07
N VAL A 175 -5.21 -8.87 -13.30
CA VAL A 175 -6.40 -9.21 -14.09
C VAL A 175 -6.21 -10.50 -14.87
N TYR A 176 -7.32 -11.21 -15.07
CA TYR A 176 -7.42 -12.31 -16.01
C TYR A 176 -7.85 -11.76 -17.38
N LYS A 177 -6.98 -11.89 -18.39
CA LYS A 177 -7.12 -11.21 -19.69
C LYS A 177 -8.49 -11.44 -20.38
N PRO A 178 -9.04 -12.66 -20.44
CA PRO A 178 -10.32 -12.90 -21.11
C PRO A 178 -11.52 -12.16 -20.51
N GLU A 179 -11.42 -11.75 -19.25
CA GLU A 179 -12.50 -11.10 -18.51
C GLU A 179 -12.23 -9.59 -18.29
N TYR A 180 -11.15 -9.06 -18.89
CA TYR A 180 -10.75 -7.68 -18.67
C TYR A 180 -11.55 -6.69 -19.55
N THR A 181 -12.24 -5.76 -18.91
CA THR A 181 -12.76 -4.53 -19.52
C THR A 181 -12.40 -3.34 -18.62
N GLU A 182 -12.25 -2.13 -19.16
CA GLU A 182 -11.96 -0.95 -18.31
C GLU A 182 -13.07 -0.66 -17.30
N GLU A 183 -14.28 -1.15 -17.56
CA GLU A 183 -15.45 -1.05 -16.67
C GLU A 183 -15.24 -1.76 -15.33
N ILE A 184 -14.34 -2.75 -15.25
CA ILE A 184 -14.04 -3.45 -14.00
C ILE A 184 -13.18 -2.61 -13.05
N ILE A 185 -12.55 -1.54 -13.55
CA ILE A 185 -11.69 -0.69 -12.73
C ILE A 185 -12.59 0.04 -11.73
N PRO A 186 -12.41 -0.18 -10.41
CA PRO A 186 -13.23 0.50 -9.41
C PRO A 186 -13.12 2.02 -9.54
N GLN A 187 -14.22 2.73 -9.29
CA GLN A 187 -14.29 4.18 -9.39
C GLN A 187 -14.63 4.81 -8.05
N HIS A 188 -14.19 6.05 -7.86
CA HIS A 188 -14.58 6.87 -6.71
C HIS A 188 -14.87 8.30 -7.17
N PRO A 189 -15.93 8.98 -6.70
CA PRO A 189 -16.32 10.31 -7.21
C PRO A 189 -15.23 11.39 -7.13
N CYS A 190 -14.27 11.23 -6.21
CA CYS A 190 -13.15 12.17 -6.04
C CYS A 190 -11.95 11.88 -6.95
N LEU A 191 -11.92 10.72 -7.61
CA LEU A 191 -10.78 10.23 -8.38
C LEU A 191 -11.17 10.04 -9.84
N LYS A 192 -10.28 10.46 -10.75
CA LYS A 192 -10.45 10.27 -12.19
C LYS A 192 -9.32 9.39 -12.72
N LEU A 193 -9.67 8.35 -13.48
CA LEU A 193 -8.68 7.54 -14.21
C LEU A 193 -7.96 8.42 -15.24
N VAL A 194 -6.63 8.44 -15.18
CA VAL A 194 -5.78 9.20 -16.12
C VAL A 194 -4.80 8.32 -16.91
N SER A 195 -4.54 7.10 -16.43
CA SER A 195 -3.71 6.13 -17.14
C SER A 195 -4.07 4.70 -16.75
N ASN A 196 -3.98 3.79 -17.71
CA ASN A 196 -4.29 2.38 -17.59
C ASN A 196 -3.33 1.58 -18.49
N CYS A 197 -2.18 1.14 -17.97
CA CYS A 197 -1.12 0.56 -18.79
C CYS A 197 -0.93 -0.94 -18.53
N GLU A 198 -1.09 -1.78 -19.55
CA GLU A 198 -0.91 -3.23 -19.42
C GLU A 198 0.55 -3.63 -19.24
N GLN A 199 0.80 -4.56 -18.32
CA GLN A 199 1.97 -5.42 -18.30
C GLN A 199 1.52 -6.88 -18.38
N ALA A 200 1.75 -7.51 -19.54
CA ALA A 200 1.51 -8.93 -19.72
C ALA A 200 2.48 -9.75 -18.85
N LEU A 201 1.92 -10.66 -18.03
CA LEU A 201 2.68 -11.61 -17.21
C LEU A 201 2.71 -13.00 -17.84
N SER A 202 1.60 -13.40 -18.47
CA SER A 202 1.46 -14.63 -19.24
C SER A 202 0.42 -14.48 -20.37
N ASN A 203 0.08 -15.58 -21.03
CA ASN A 203 -0.97 -15.61 -22.05
C ASN A 203 -2.36 -15.25 -21.51
N HIS A 204 -2.62 -15.55 -20.23
CA HIS A 204 -3.95 -15.36 -19.62
C HIS A 204 -3.95 -14.38 -18.46
N THR A 205 -2.79 -13.98 -17.95
CA THR A 205 -2.66 -13.07 -16.82
C THR A 205 -1.91 -11.80 -17.20
N SER A 206 -2.47 -10.68 -16.80
CA SER A 206 -1.86 -9.36 -16.90
C SER A 206 -1.97 -8.65 -15.56
N ARG A 207 -1.24 -7.56 -15.44
CA ARG A 207 -1.56 -6.53 -14.46
C ARG A 207 -1.55 -5.18 -15.15
N TYR A 208 -2.39 -4.28 -14.68
CA TYR A 208 -2.50 -2.94 -15.22
C TYR A 208 -1.95 -1.95 -14.20
N LEU A 209 -1.07 -1.06 -14.66
CA LEU A 209 -0.63 0.09 -13.89
C LEU A 209 -1.72 1.15 -14.00
N ILE A 210 -2.49 1.28 -12.94
CA ILE A 210 -3.57 2.23 -12.84
C ILE A 210 -3.04 3.52 -12.24
N THR A 211 -3.37 4.65 -12.87
CA THR A 211 -3.12 5.98 -12.31
C THR A 211 -4.43 6.75 -12.25
N MET A 212 -4.77 7.21 -11.06
CA MET A 212 -5.92 8.05 -10.80
C MET A 212 -5.47 9.39 -10.23
N GLU A 213 -6.11 10.48 -10.64
CA GLU A 213 -5.86 11.83 -10.15
C GLU A 213 -7.04 12.31 -9.30
N LYS A 214 -6.78 12.89 -8.12
CA LYS A 214 -7.84 13.46 -7.29
C LYS A 214 -8.33 14.77 -7.89
N VAL A 215 -9.61 14.85 -8.21
CA VAL A 215 -10.21 16.00 -8.92
C VAL A 215 -11.04 16.92 -8.03
N LYS A 216 -11.43 16.48 -6.83
CA LYS A 216 -12.15 17.29 -5.85
C LYS A 216 -11.92 16.79 -4.42
N GLU A 217 -12.28 17.63 -3.45
CA GLU A 217 -12.16 17.27 -2.04
C GLU A 217 -13.12 16.16 -1.62
N PHE A 218 -12.70 15.40 -0.61
CA PHE A 218 -13.52 14.34 -0.04
C PHE A 218 -14.51 14.90 0.97
N GLU A 219 -15.79 14.83 0.60
CA GLU A 219 -16.89 15.18 1.48
C GLU A 219 -17.35 13.92 2.21
N LYS A 220 -17.06 13.85 3.52
CA LYS A 220 -17.63 12.80 4.37
C LYS A 220 -19.12 13.13 4.50
N ILE A 221 -19.99 12.30 3.94
CA ILE A 221 -21.43 12.40 4.21
C ILE A 221 -21.62 12.11 5.70
N ILE A 222 -21.75 13.17 6.49
CA ILE A 222 -22.20 13.06 7.87
C ILE A 222 -23.70 12.87 7.77
N LEU A 223 -24.16 11.62 7.82
CA LEU A 223 -25.57 11.37 8.10
C LEU A 223 -25.85 11.93 9.50
N PRO A 224 -26.83 12.84 9.66
CA PRO A 224 -27.24 13.26 10.99
C PRO A 224 -27.71 12.04 11.78
N LEU A 225 -27.26 11.96 13.03
CA LEU A 225 -27.63 10.94 14.01
C LEU A 225 -29.14 10.89 14.23
#